data_AF-A0A3C1MYF3-F1
#
_entry.id   AF-A0A3C1MYF3-F1
#
_cell.length_a   1.000
_cell.length_b   1.000
_cell.length_c   1.000
_cell.angle_alpha   90.00
_cell.angle_beta   90.00
_cell.angle_gamma   90.00
#
_symmetry.space_group_name_H-M   'P 1'
#
loop_
_entity.id
_entity.type
_entity.pdbx_description
1 polymer ?
#
loop_
_entity_poly.entity_id
_entity_poly.type
_entity_poly.pdbx_seq_one_letter_code
_entity_poly.pdbx_strand_id
1 'polypeptide(L)'
;RDIRSYFVKRAKRIYPAYFFMILAGATLGLIFTSHARDGVFFAQLLKYVASNLVFLNVLQPGVPGLFEGNHLQAINGALWTLKIEVMFYLFVPLAVLAFRQFGRLPMMALFFVGSVFYSVAMLHLANQTGAQVYLELQRQLPGQIAFFIAGAAAYYYFDRLIRHAVWLVPLALAAFALQAWLPWLAVEPLALAVLVIGFACLLPHLGDFAKYGDFSYGMYIAHFPILQLLIAYGFFRQAPWSGLLLAAALVLSAAFLLWHWVEKPFLRKSSHYVVVKNAG
;
A
#
# COMPACT_ATOMS: atom_id res chain seq x y z
N ARG A 1 -23.61 6.16 10.17
CA ARG A 1 -22.66 5.61 11.17
C ARG A 1 -21.83 6.79 11.68
N ASP A 2 -21.53 6.82 12.97
CA ASP A 2 -20.69 7.86 13.58
C ASP A 2 -19.28 7.89 12.93
N ILE A 3 -18.86 9.09 12.49
CA ILE A 3 -17.58 9.37 11.83
C ILE A 3 -16.42 9.04 12.78
N ARG A 4 -16.57 9.31 14.08
CA ARG A 4 -15.54 8.99 15.08
C ARG A 4 -15.32 7.49 15.18
N SER A 5 -16.39 6.70 15.21
CA SER A 5 -16.31 5.23 15.19
C SER A 5 -15.63 4.68 13.93
N TYR A 6 -15.80 5.34 12.77
CA TYR A 6 -15.11 4.98 11.53
C TYR A 6 -13.60 5.17 11.66
N PHE A 7 -13.14 6.36 12.07
CA PHE A 7 -11.70 6.65 12.20
C PHE A 7 -11.00 5.77 13.23
N VAL A 8 -11.62 5.56 14.40
CA VAL A 8 -11.04 4.71 15.45
C VAL A 8 -10.83 3.27 14.97
N LYS A 9 -11.76 2.71 14.19
CA LYS A 9 -11.61 1.36 13.64
C LYS A 9 -10.45 1.26 12.65
N ARG A 10 -10.24 2.29 11.83
CA ARG A 10 -9.14 2.34 10.85
C ARG A 10 -7.78 2.56 11.50
N ALA A 11 -7.70 3.47 12.48
CA ALA A 11 -6.49 3.70 13.26
C ALA A 11 -6.03 2.44 14.00
N LYS A 12 -6.96 1.73 14.66
CA LYS A 12 -6.67 0.47 15.36
C LYS A 12 -6.25 -0.69 14.44
N ARG A 13 -6.55 -0.59 13.13
CA ARG A 13 -6.12 -1.58 12.15
C ARG A 13 -4.70 -1.33 11.67
N ILE A 14 -4.37 -0.09 11.30
CA ILE A 14 -3.08 0.25 10.70
C ILE A 14 -2.00 0.50 11.76
N TYR A 15 -2.30 1.36 12.74
CA TYR A 15 -1.25 1.96 13.56
C TYR A 15 -0.44 0.96 14.41
N PRO A 16 -1.03 -0.11 15.00
CA PRO A 16 -0.25 -1.03 15.85
C PRO A 16 0.91 -1.72 15.12
N ALA A 17 0.65 -2.37 13.98
CA ALA A 17 1.71 -3.05 13.22
C ALA A 17 2.67 -2.03 12.60
N TYR A 18 2.15 -0.88 12.13
CA TYR A 18 2.97 0.21 11.60
C TYR A 18 3.99 0.73 12.62
N PHE A 19 3.52 1.05 13.83
CA PHE A 19 4.34 1.48 14.94
C PHE A 19 5.42 0.44 15.27
N PHE A 20 5.03 -0.83 15.40
CA PHE A 20 5.96 -1.92 15.70
C PHE A 20 7.04 -2.04 14.63
N MET A 21 6.68 -1.99 13.34
CA MET A 21 7.65 -2.13 12.25
C MET A 21 8.62 -0.96 12.15
N ILE A 22 8.20 0.27 12.48
CA ILE A 22 9.12 1.42 12.55
C ILE A 22 10.12 1.23 13.69
N LEU A 23 9.66 0.81 14.87
CA LEU A 23 10.55 0.54 15.99
C LEU A 23 11.49 -0.65 15.72
N ALA A 24 11.01 -1.69 15.06
CA ALA A 24 11.83 -2.80 14.61
C ALA A 24 12.91 -2.32 13.62
N GLY A 25 12.55 -1.47 12.66
CA GLY A 25 13.49 -0.83 11.74
C GLY A 25 14.54 0.01 12.44
N ALA A 26 14.14 0.83 13.42
CA ALA A 26 15.06 1.61 14.24
C ALA A 26 16.01 0.71 15.06
N THR A 27 15.49 -0.39 15.61
CA THR A 27 16.27 -1.39 16.36
C THR A 27 17.27 -2.11 15.46
N LEU A 28 16.88 -2.48 14.24
CA LEU A 28 17.80 -3.01 13.23
C LEU A 28 18.91 -2.00 12.91
N GLY A 29 18.56 -0.72 12.80
CA GLY A 29 19.52 0.38 12.66
C GLY A 29 20.53 0.42 13.81
N LEU A 30 20.08 0.25 15.06
CA LEU A 30 20.96 0.21 16.23
C LEU A 30 21.91 -1.00 16.25
N ILE A 31 21.44 -2.17 15.82
CA ILE A 31 22.18 -3.43 15.94
C ILE A 31 23.18 -3.62 14.80
N PHE A 32 22.79 -3.30 13.56
CA PHE A 32 23.53 -3.69 12.36
C PHE A 32 24.35 -2.56 11.72
N THR A 33 24.21 -1.32 12.18
CA THR A 33 25.01 -0.22 11.64
C THR A 33 26.43 -0.21 12.20
N SER A 34 27.40 0.13 11.35
CA SER A 34 28.78 0.45 11.76
C SER A 34 28.92 1.85 12.38
N HIS A 35 27.92 2.72 12.19
CA HIS A 35 27.94 4.15 12.55
C HIS A 35 27.23 4.45 13.89
N ALA A 36 26.95 3.43 14.71
CA ALA A 36 26.16 3.58 15.95
C ALA A 36 26.82 4.50 16.98
N ARG A 37 28.13 4.71 16.86
CA ARG A 37 28.94 5.55 17.74
C ARG A 37 29.12 6.99 17.23
N ASP A 38 28.60 7.30 16.05
CA ASP A 38 28.68 8.64 15.49
C ASP A 38 27.69 9.57 16.19
N GLY A 39 28.15 10.75 16.61
CA GLY A 39 27.30 11.72 17.31
C GLY A 39 26.06 12.16 16.52
N VAL A 40 26.09 12.02 15.18
CA VAL A 40 24.98 12.39 14.29
C VAL A 40 23.96 11.25 14.13
N PHE A 41 24.35 10.00 14.35
CA PHE A 41 23.50 8.84 14.10
C PHE A 41 22.24 8.85 14.97
N PHE A 42 22.35 9.17 16.26
CA PHE A 42 21.19 9.22 17.15
C PHE A 42 20.16 10.28 16.72
N ALA A 43 20.62 11.45 16.28
CA ALA A 43 19.73 12.49 15.76
C ALA A 43 18.99 12.03 14.49
N GLN A 44 19.67 11.31 13.59
CA GLN A 44 19.06 10.76 12.38
C GLN A 44 18.10 9.60 12.67
N LEU A 45 18.42 8.75 13.66
CA LEU A 45 17.54 7.69 14.13
C LEU A 45 16.25 8.26 14.74
N LEU A 46 16.36 9.30 15.58
CA LEU A 46 15.20 10.00 16.12
C LEU A 46 14.38 10.66 15.01
N LYS A 47 15.04 11.28 14.03
CA LYS A 47 14.36 11.83 12.85
C LYS A 47 13.64 10.74 12.07
N TYR A 48 14.26 9.57 11.88
CA TYR A 48 13.63 8.42 11.24
C TYR A 48 12.35 8.01 12.00
N VAL A 49 12.44 7.77 13.31
CA VAL A 49 11.28 7.38 14.11
C VAL A 49 10.19 8.45 14.06
N ALA A 50 10.54 9.71 14.30
CA ALA A 50 9.58 10.82 14.33
C ALA A 50 8.88 11.02 12.97
N SER A 51 9.64 11.08 11.88
CA SER A 51 9.08 11.28 10.53
C SER A 51 8.23 10.10 10.06
N ASN A 52 8.68 8.85 10.30
CA ASN A 52 7.92 7.68 9.88
C ASN A 52 6.65 7.52 10.73
N LEU A 53 6.67 7.80 12.05
CA LEU A 53 5.46 7.67 12.88
C LEU A 53 4.30 8.60 12.48
N VAL A 54 4.60 9.70 11.77
CA VAL A 54 3.61 10.63 11.21
C VAL A 54 3.38 10.45 9.70
N PHE A 55 3.79 9.31 9.13
CA PHE A 55 3.65 8.97 7.71
C PHE A 55 4.43 9.90 6.75
N LEU A 56 5.48 10.57 7.23
CA LEU A 56 6.40 11.39 6.42
C LEU A 56 7.66 10.59 6.08
N ASN A 57 7.47 9.36 5.58
CA ASN A 57 8.55 8.40 5.29
C ASN A 57 9.59 8.94 4.28
N VAL A 58 9.21 9.91 3.44
CA VAL A 58 10.09 10.56 2.45
C VAL A 58 11.21 11.36 3.12
N LEU A 59 10.95 11.98 4.29
CA LEU A 59 11.93 12.85 4.94
C LEU A 59 13.15 12.10 5.47
N GLN A 60 12.96 10.81 5.81
CA GLN A 60 14.00 9.95 6.34
C GLN A 60 13.61 8.48 6.09
N PRO A 61 13.88 7.95 4.88
CA PRO A 61 13.46 6.59 4.48
C PRO A 61 14.29 5.47 5.13
N GLY A 62 15.46 5.80 5.66
CA GLY A 62 16.38 4.86 6.31
C GLY A 62 17.29 5.55 7.33
N VAL A 63 18.23 4.78 7.85
CA VAL A 63 19.19 5.20 8.87
C VAL A 63 20.61 4.95 8.32
N PRO A 64 21.59 5.83 8.58
CA PRO A 64 22.97 5.65 8.11
C PRO A 64 23.58 4.30 8.50
N GLY A 65 24.40 3.75 7.60
CA GLY A 65 25.09 2.48 7.78
C GLY A 65 24.21 1.23 7.69
N LEU A 66 22.90 1.37 7.43
CA LEU A 66 21.99 0.24 7.24
C LEU A 66 21.60 0.13 5.76
N PHE A 67 21.85 -1.04 5.16
CA PHE A 67 21.54 -1.36 3.75
C PHE A 67 22.20 -0.47 2.69
N GLU A 68 23.32 0.19 3.00
CA GLU A 68 24.03 1.07 2.04
C GLU A 68 24.46 0.35 0.76
N GLY A 69 24.79 -0.93 0.84
CA GLY A 69 25.15 -1.78 -0.30
C GLY A 69 23.96 -2.28 -1.14
N ASN A 70 22.72 -2.01 -0.73
CA ASN A 70 21.52 -2.42 -1.47
C ASN A 70 21.12 -1.33 -2.48
N HIS A 71 20.46 -1.73 -3.57
CA HIS A 71 19.99 -0.78 -4.60
C HIS A 71 19.01 0.26 -4.05
N LEU A 72 18.22 -0.12 -3.05
CA LEU A 72 17.32 0.76 -2.31
C LEU A 72 17.75 0.75 -0.85
N GLN A 73 18.10 1.93 -0.33
CA GLN A 73 18.59 2.11 1.05
C GLN A 73 17.47 2.37 2.07
N ALA A 74 16.21 2.38 1.62
CA ALA A 74 15.07 2.51 2.53
C ALA A 74 14.92 1.25 3.40
N ILE A 75 14.66 1.42 4.70
CA ILE A 75 14.39 0.28 5.60
C ILE A 75 13.07 -0.39 5.21
N ASN A 76 12.06 0.42 4.94
CA ASN A 76 10.77 -0.06 4.48
C ASN A 76 10.22 0.88 3.39
N GLY A 77 10.58 0.57 2.15
CA GLY A 77 10.13 1.29 0.98
C GLY A 77 8.66 1.05 0.62
N ALA A 78 7.93 0.18 1.32
CA ALA A 78 6.50 -0.01 1.08
C ALA A 78 5.64 1.06 1.78
N LEU A 79 6.11 1.63 2.90
CA LEU A 79 5.31 2.47 3.80
C LEU A 79 4.65 3.70 3.14
N TRP A 80 5.12 4.15 1.98
CA TRP A 80 4.52 5.29 1.27
C TRP A 80 3.07 5.03 0.85
N THR A 81 2.67 3.79 0.52
CA THR A 81 1.26 3.53 0.16
C THR A 81 0.34 3.48 1.38
N LEU A 82 0.84 3.24 2.59
CA LEU A 82 0.05 3.37 3.83
C LEU A 82 -0.35 4.82 4.10
N LYS A 83 0.54 5.78 3.82
CA LYS A 83 0.19 7.20 3.86
C LYS A 83 -1.04 7.47 2.99
N ILE A 84 -1.03 6.92 1.77
CA ILE A 84 -2.13 7.08 0.80
C ILE A 84 -3.41 6.42 1.31
N GLU A 85 -3.32 5.24 1.93
CA GLU A 85 -4.47 4.58 2.56
C GLU A 85 -5.11 5.46 3.66
N VAL A 86 -4.30 6.06 4.53
CA VAL A 86 -4.78 7.00 5.55
C VAL A 86 -5.42 8.23 4.91
N MET A 87 -4.83 8.77 3.86
CA MET A 87 -5.42 9.88 3.10
C MET A 87 -6.77 9.49 2.47
N PHE A 88 -6.92 8.26 1.97
CA PHE A 88 -8.20 7.76 1.48
C PHE A 88 -9.24 7.63 2.58
N TYR A 89 -8.86 7.26 3.81
CA TYR A 89 -9.80 7.28 4.94
C TYR A 89 -10.31 8.68 5.26
N LEU A 90 -9.52 9.73 5.03
CA LEU A 90 -9.95 11.12 5.14
C LEU A 90 -10.80 11.54 3.93
N PHE A 91 -10.45 11.08 2.73
CA PHE A 91 -11.15 11.41 1.49
C PHE A 91 -12.55 10.78 1.39
N VAL A 92 -12.72 9.52 1.83
CA VAL A 92 -13.98 8.77 1.64
C VAL A 92 -15.21 9.48 2.21
N PRO A 93 -15.21 9.99 3.47
CA PRO A 93 -16.34 10.76 3.98
C PRO A 93 -16.67 11.98 3.13
N LEU A 94 -15.66 12.71 2.65
CA LEU A 94 -15.82 13.89 1.79
C LEU A 94 -16.41 13.51 0.42
N ALA A 95 -15.89 12.44 -0.18
CA ALA A 95 -16.39 11.91 -1.44
C ALA A 95 -17.87 11.48 -1.32
N VAL A 96 -18.23 10.80 -0.24
CA VAL A 96 -19.62 10.39 0.01
C VAL A 96 -20.54 11.60 0.18
N LEU A 97 -20.11 12.65 0.89
CA LEU A 97 -20.88 13.88 1.01
C LEU A 97 -21.08 14.55 -0.37
N ALA A 98 -20.01 14.67 -1.15
CA ALA A 98 -20.09 15.24 -2.49
C ALA A 98 -21.01 14.42 -3.42
N PHE A 99 -20.95 13.09 -3.36
CA PHE A 99 -21.82 12.20 -4.13
C PHE A 99 -23.30 12.37 -3.78
N ARG A 100 -23.61 12.70 -2.51
CA ARG A 100 -24.98 12.94 -2.05
C ARG A 100 -25.51 14.31 -2.47
N GLN A 101 -24.65 15.32 -2.50
CA GLN A 101 -25.05 16.70 -2.80
C GLN A 101 -25.11 16.99 -4.30
N PHE A 102 -24.14 16.50 -5.08
CA PHE A 102 -23.96 16.85 -6.49
C PHE A 102 -24.21 15.68 -7.46
N GLY A 103 -24.55 14.50 -6.94
CA GLY A 103 -24.79 13.30 -7.74
C GLY A 103 -23.53 12.45 -7.92
N ARG A 104 -23.73 11.13 -8.06
CA ARG A 104 -22.64 10.14 -8.06
C ARG A 104 -21.78 10.20 -9.31
N LEU A 105 -22.40 10.06 -10.48
CA LEU A 105 -21.73 10.06 -11.79
C LEU A 105 -20.90 11.33 -12.07
N PRO A 106 -21.45 12.56 -11.95
CA PRO A 106 -20.67 13.77 -12.23
C PRO A 106 -19.48 13.91 -11.28
N MET A 107 -19.65 13.58 -10.01
CA MET A 107 -18.56 13.64 -9.03
C MET A 107 -17.49 12.56 -9.25
N MET A 108 -17.89 11.35 -9.65
CA MET A 108 -16.92 10.31 -10.04
C MET A 108 -16.13 10.73 -11.26
N ALA A 109 -16.79 11.28 -12.29
CA ALA A 109 -16.11 11.82 -13.47
C ALA A 109 -15.17 12.97 -13.10
N LEU A 110 -15.61 13.91 -12.26
CA LEU A 110 -14.78 15.02 -11.78
C LEU A 110 -13.53 14.54 -11.04
N PHE A 111 -13.68 13.61 -10.09
CA PHE A 111 -12.56 13.07 -9.32
C PHE A 111 -11.60 12.27 -10.21
N PHE A 112 -12.12 11.48 -11.15
CA PHE A 112 -11.30 10.72 -12.08
C PHE A 112 -10.51 11.64 -13.01
N VAL A 113 -11.19 12.55 -13.71
CA VAL A 113 -10.55 13.49 -14.65
C VAL A 113 -9.59 14.42 -13.91
N GLY A 114 -9.99 14.94 -12.74
CA GLY A 114 -9.12 15.79 -11.91
C GLY A 114 -7.86 15.07 -11.44
N SER A 115 -7.98 13.80 -11.05
CA SER A 115 -6.83 12.95 -10.68
C SER A 115 -5.90 12.72 -11.86
N VAL A 116 -6.43 12.39 -13.03
CA VAL A 116 -5.64 12.17 -14.25
C VAL A 116 -4.94 13.46 -14.67
N PHE A 117 -5.67 14.58 -14.70
CA PHE A 117 -5.13 15.89 -15.04
C PHE A 117 -3.98 16.29 -14.10
N TYR A 118 -4.19 16.14 -12.80
CA TYR A 118 -3.14 16.39 -11.80
C TYR A 118 -1.90 15.53 -12.06
N SER A 119 -2.08 14.23 -12.30
CA SER A 119 -0.97 13.32 -12.55
C SER A 119 -0.21 13.65 -13.83
N VAL A 120 -0.91 14.03 -14.90
CA VAL A 120 -0.29 14.52 -16.15
C VAL A 120 0.49 15.80 -15.90
N ALA A 121 -0.07 16.77 -15.16
CA ALA A 121 0.58 18.02 -14.84
C ALA A 121 1.86 17.81 -14.02
N MET A 122 1.82 16.95 -12.99
CA MET A 122 2.99 16.64 -12.17
C MET A 122 4.07 15.89 -12.98
N LEU A 123 3.69 14.94 -13.84
CA LEU A 123 4.64 14.25 -14.71
C LEU A 123 5.30 15.21 -15.72
N HIS A 124 4.53 16.14 -16.27
CA HIS A 124 5.05 17.17 -17.15
C HIS A 124 6.07 18.07 -16.45
N LEU A 125 5.76 18.53 -15.22
CA LEU A 125 6.69 19.30 -14.39
C LEU A 125 7.94 18.50 -14.01
N ALA A 126 7.79 17.21 -13.71
CA ALA A 126 8.92 16.32 -13.45
C ALA A 126 9.86 16.24 -14.66
N ASN A 127 9.31 16.07 -15.86
CA ASN A 127 10.09 15.97 -17.09
C ASN A 127 10.78 17.30 -17.47
N GLN A 128 10.17 18.44 -17.17
CA GLN A 128 10.75 19.76 -17.44
C GLN A 128 11.85 20.13 -16.46
N THR A 129 11.65 19.86 -15.17
CA THR A 129 12.55 20.31 -14.10
C THR A 129 13.60 19.27 -13.72
N GLY A 130 13.37 18.00 -14.06
CA GLY A 130 14.16 16.86 -13.56
C GLY A 130 13.98 16.57 -12.06
N ALA A 131 13.11 17.33 -11.36
CA ALA A 131 12.97 17.21 -9.91
C ALA A 131 12.08 16.02 -9.52
N GLN A 132 12.64 15.09 -8.74
CA GLN A 132 11.95 13.88 -8.27
C GLN A 132 10.74 14.17 -7.37
N VAL A 133 10.70 15.33 -6.73
CA VAL A 133 9.59 15.75 -5.87
C VAL A 133 8.25 15.73 -6.62
N TYR A 134 8.22 16.09 -7.90
CA TYR A 134 6.98 16.06 -8.69
C TYR A 134 6.47 14.64 -8.93
N LEU A 135 7.37 13.66 -9.08
CA LEU A 135 6.99 12.24 -9.18
C LEU A 135 6.44 11.73 -7.84
N GLU A 136 7.03 12.15 -6.72
CA GLU A 136 6.51 11.81 -5.39
C GLU A 136 5.14 12.44 -5.10
N LEU A 137 4.90 13.66 -5.58
CA LEU A 137 3.61 14.34 -5.49
C LEU A 137 2.56 13.67 -6.38
N GLN A 138 2.93 13.31 -7.61
CA GLN A 138 2.08 12.54 -8.52
C GLN A 138 1.61 11.20 -7.91
N ARG A 139 2.49 10.56 -7.14
CA ARG A 139 2.19 9.29 -6.44
C ARG A 139 1.29 9.47 -5.21
N GLN A 140 1.04 10.68 -4.73
CA GLN A 140 0.18 10.97 -3.57
C GLN A 140 -1.24 11.36 -4.01
N LEU A 141 -2.15 11.66 -3.07
CA LEU A 141 -3.42 12.29 -3.45
C LEU A 141 -3.16 13.73 -3.93
N PRO A 142 -3.84 14.17 -5.01
CA PRO A 142 -4.97 13.51 -5.66
C PRO A 142 -4.60 12.50 -6.76
N GLY A 143 -3.34 12.32 -7.13
CA GLY A 143 -2.94 11.50 -8.29
C GLY A 143 -3.38 10.03 -8.25
N GLN A 144 -3.59 9.45 -7.07
CA GLN A 144 -4.09 8.07 -6.92
C GLN A 144 -5.63 7.94 -6.88
N ILE A 145 -6.37 9.05 -6.87
CA ILE A 145 -7.84 9.03 -6.77
C ILE A 145 -8.47 8.28 -7.95
N ALA A 146 -7.88 8.36 -9.16
CA ALA A 146 -8.37 7.67 -10.34
C ALA A 146 -8.51 6.15 -10.12
N PHE A 147 -7.54 5.51 -9.45
CA PHE A 147 -7.60 4.07 -9.10
C PHE A 147 -8.76 3.76 -8.15
N PHE A 148 -8.94 4.59 -7.13
CA PHE A 148 -10.04 4.43 -6.18
C PHE A 148 -11.40 4.59 -6.88
N ILE A 149 -11.55 5.60 -7.74
CA ILE A 149 -12.80 5.86 -8.46
C ILE A 149 -13.07 4.78 -9.51
N ALA A 150 -12.06 4.26 -10.20
CA ALA A 150 -12.21 3.15 -11.14
C ALA A 150 -12.73 1.90 -10.42
N GLY A 151 -12.14 1.55 -9.28
CA GLY A 151 -12.64 0.45 -8.45
C GLY A 151 -14.04 0.70 -7.90
N ALA A 152 -14.34 1.92 -7.44
CA ALA A 152 -15.68 2.29 -6.97
C ALA A 152 -16.73 2.21 -8.09
N ALA A 153 -16.39 2.65 -9.32
CA ALA A 153 -17.25 2.52 -10.49
C ALA A 153 -17.51 1.07 -10.81
N ALA A 154 -16.48 0.24 -10.81
CA ALA A 154 -16.60 -1.18 -11.06
C ALA A 154 -17.46 -1.89 -9.99
N TYR A 155 -17.44 -1.43 -8.73
CA TYR A 155 -18.36 -1.88 -7.69
C TYR A 155 -19.81 -1.42 -7.93
N TYR A 156 -20.04 -0.14 -8.25
CA TYR A 156 -21.40 0.39 -8.48
C TYR A 156 -22.06 -0.17 -9.75
N TYR A 157 -21.25 -0.53 -10.75
CA TYR A 157 -21.71 -1.05 -12.04
C TYR A 157 -21.32 -2.52 -12.24
N PHE A 158 -21.15 -3.25 -11.14
CA PHE A 158 -20.66 -4.63 -11.10
C PHE A 158 -21.45 -5.58 -12.03
N ASP A 159 -22.78 -5.54 -11.99
CA ASP A 159 -23.64 -6.40 -12.83
C ASP A 159 -23.41 -6.17 -14.33
N ARG A 160 -23.13 -4.92 -14.72
CA ARG A 160 -22.82 -4.58 -16.12
C ARG A 160 -21.41 -5.01 -16.48
N LEU A 161 -20.46 -4.85 -15.57
CA LEU A 161 -19.06 -5.23 -15.78
C LEU A 161 -18.94 -6.74 -15.97
N ILE A 162 -19.54 -7.55 -15.11
CA ILE A 162 -19.49 -9.01 -15.21
C ILE A 162 -20.15 -9.52 -16.48
N ARG A 163 -21.31 -8.96 -16.85
CA ARG A 163 -22.00 -9.33 -18.10
C ARG A 163 -21.08 -9.20 -19.33
N HIS A 164 -20.15 -8.24 -19.31
CA HIS A 164 -19.22 -8.00 -20.41
C HIS A 164 -17.78 -8.43 -20.08
N ALA A 165 -17.54 -9.14 -18.98
CA ALA A 165 -16.19 -9.46 -18.52
C ALA A 165 -15.39 -10.26 -19.54
N VAL A 166 -16.05 -11.15 -20.30
CA VAL A 166 -15.41 -11.95 -21.36
C VAL A 166 -14.77 -11.08 -22.45
N TRP A 167 -15.28 -9.87 -22.68
CA TRP A 167 -14.75 -8.90 -23.64
C TRP A 167 -13.84 -7.88 -22.95
N LEU A 168 -14.23 -7.42 -21.77
CA LEU A 168 -13.50 -6.38 -21.03
C LEU A 168 -12.15 -6.88 -20.51
N VAL A 169 -12.03 -8.14 -20.08
CA VAL A 169 -10.76 -8.69 -19.56
C VAL A 169 -9.69 -8.78 -20.66
N PRO A 170 -9.94 -9.40 -21.84
CA PRO A 170 -9.00 -9.37 -22.95
C PRO A 170 -8.68 -7.95 -23.41
N LEU A 171 -9.68 -7.05 -23.44
CA LEU A 171 -9.46 -5.65 -23.79
C LEU A 171 -8.52 -4.94 -22.80
N ALA A 172 -8.70 -5.18 -21.50
CA ALA A 172 -7.81 -4.64 -20.47
C ALA A 172 -6.39 -5.21 -20.57
N LEU A 173 -6.24 -6.51 -20.88
CA LEU A 173 -4.92 -7.11 -21.16
C LEU A 173 -4.27 -6.50 -22.39
N ALA A 174 -5.03 -6.29 -23.47
CA ALA A 174 -4.55 -5.62 -24.67
C ALA A 174 -4.14 -4.17 -24.38
N ALA A 175 -4.88 -3.45 -23.53
CA ALA A 175 -4.52 -2.11 -23.10
C ALA A 175 -3.15 -2.08 -22.39
N PHE A 176 -2.85 -3.07 -21.54
CA PHE A 176 -1.52 -3.23 -20.94
C PHE A 176 -0.43 -3.51 -21.98
N ALA A 177 -0.69 -4.38 -22.95
CA ALA A 177 0.26 -4.68 -24.03
C ALA A 177 0.54 -3.43 -24.91
N LEU A 178 -0.47 -2.57 -25.08
CA LEU A 178 -0.42 -1.35 -25.89
C LEU A 178 -0.18 -0.07 -25.06
N GLN A 179 0.27 -0.20 -23.81
CA GLN A 179 0.36 0.93 -22.86
C GLN A 179 1.14 2.14 -23.42
N ALA A 180 2.17 1.91 -24.24
CA ALA A 180 3.00 2.95 -24.83
C ALA A 180 2.25 3.87 -25.82
N TRP A 181 1.13 3.40 -26.37
CA TRP A 181 0.34 4.10 -27.39
C TRP A 181 -0.95 4.70 -26.84
N LEU A 182 -1.23 4.49 -25.56
CA LEU A 182 -2.46 4.89 -24.91
C LEU A 182 -2.19 6.04 -23.93
N PRO A 183 -3.20 6.86 -23.58
CA PRO A 183 -3.09 7.80 -22.47
C PRO A 183 -3.07 7.01 -21.15
N TRP A 184 -1.92 6.40 -20.85
CA TRP A 184 -1.81 5.32 -19.88
C TRP A 184 -2.26 5.73 -18.48
N LEU A 185 -1.96 6.96 -18.06
CA LEU A 185 -2.41 7.54 -16.78
C LEU A 185 -3.94 7.52 -16.59
N ALA A 186 -4.72 7.54 -17.67
CA ALA A 186 -6.17 7.43 -17.63
C ALA A 186 -6.65 5.99 -17.84
N VAL A 187 -5.96 5.21 -18.68
CA VAL A 187 -6.38 3.84 -19.03
C VAL A 187 -6.02 2.84 -17.94
N GLU A 188 -4.86 2.98 -17.31
CA GLU A 188 -4.32 2.07 -16.30
C GLU A 188 -5.29 1.84 -15.14
N PRO A 189 -5.87 2.86 -14.49
CA PRO A 189 -6.83 2.66 -13.40
C PRO A 189 -8.06 1.84 -13.81
N LEU A 190 -8.57 2.06 -15.02
CA LEU A 190 -9.75 1.39 -15.55
C LEU A 190 -9.43 -0.07 -15.92
N ALA A 191 -8.32 -0.28 -16.61
CA ALA A 191 -7.83 -1.61 -16.97
C ALA A 191 -7.58 -2.45 -15.71
N LEU A 192 -6.91 -1.89 -14.69
CA LEU A 192 -6.69 -2.58 -13.42
C LEU A 192 -7.98 -2.90 -12.69
N ALA A 193 -8.94 -1.99 -12.62
CA ALA A 193 -10.22 -2.26 -11.98
C ALA A 193 -10.96 -3.44 -12.65
N VAL A 194 -10.97 -3.47 -13.99
CA VAL A 194 -11.55 -4.59 -14.77
C VAL A 194 -10.80 -5.90 -14.50
N LEU A 195 -9.46 -5.88 -14.55
CA LEU A 195 -8.67 -7.09 -14.32
C LEU A 195 -8.86 -7.62 -12.90
N VAL A 196 -8.72 -6.78 -11.88
CA VAL A 196 -8.84 -7.20 -10.47
C VAL A 196 -10.22 -7.81 -10.20
N ILE A 197 -11.30 -7.17 -10.65
CA ILE A 197 -12.66 -7.68 -10.44
C ILE A 197 -12.94 -8.90 -11.32
N GLY A 198 -12.48 -8.88 -12.57
CA GLY A 198 -12.57 -10.02 -13.49
C GLY A 198 -11.90 -11.25 -12.92
N PHE A 199 -10.64 -11.14 -12.49
CA PHE A 199 -9.93 -12.24 -11.84
C PHE A 199 -10.62 -12.71 -10.57
N ALA A 200 -11.10 -11.80 -9.72
CA ALA A 200 -11.83 -12.16 -8.50
C ALA A 200 -13.11 -12.97 -8.78
N CYS A 201 -13.73 -12.80 -9.95
CA CYS A 201 -14.93 -13.53 -10.34
C CYS A 201 -14.65 -14.81 -11.14
N LEU A 202 -13.52 -14.86 -11.86
CA LEU A 202 -13.12 -16.00 -12.69
C LEU A 202 -12.38 -17.08 -11.91
N LEU A 203 -11.64 -16.70 -10.86
CA LEU A 203 -10.91 -17.65 -10.03
C LEU A 203 -11.88 -18.47 -9.16
N PRO A 204 -11.72 -19.80 -9.08
CA PRO A 204 -12.50 -20.62 -8.17
C PRO A 204 -12.24 -20.19 -6.73
N HIS A 205 -13.23 -20.41 -5.86
CA HIS A 205 -13.07 -20.12 -4.43
C HIS A 205 -11.96 -21.00 -3.84
N LEU A 206 -10.80 -20.40 -3.53
CA LEU A 206 -9.62 -21.09 -2.99
C LEU A 206 -9.73 -21.39 -1.48
N GLY A 207 -10.89 -21.17 -0.87
CA GLY A 207 -11.17 -21.39 0.55
C GLY A 207 -11.13 -20.11 1.39
N ASP A 208 -11.62 -20.22 2.62
CA ASP A 208 -11.68 -19.12 3.58
C ASP A 208 -10.41 -19.07 4.44
N PHE A 209 -9.35 -18.47 3.89
CA PHE A 209 -8.14 -18.18 4.66
C PHE A 209 -8.35 -17.06 5.69
N ALA A 210 -9.39 -16.24 5.54
CA ALA A 210 -9.69 -15.15 6.46
C ALA A 210 -10.16 -15.67 7.83
N LYS A 211 -10.57 -16.95 7.94
CA LYS A 211 -10.89 -17.59 9.21
C LYS A 211 -9.73 -17.63 10.21
N TYR A 212 -8.49 -17.64 9.73
CA TYR A 212 -7.30 -17.66 10.57
C TYR A 212 -6.79 -16.26 10.95
N GLY A 213 -7.28 -15.22 10.26
CA GLY A 213 -6.86 -13.83 10.46
C GLY A 213 -6.65 -13.08 9.14
N ASP A 214 -6.47 -11.75 9.23
CA ASP A 214 -6.11 -10.91 8.08
C ASP A 214 -4.58 -10.76 8.02
N PHE A 215 -3.89 -11.77 7.47
CA PHE A 215 -2.43 -11.76 7.35
C PHE A 215 -1.92 -10.82 6.27
N SER A 216 -2.78 -10.38 5.34
CA SER A 216 -2.41 -9.57 4.18
C SER A 216 -1.69 -8.30 4.59
N TYR A 217 -2.16 -7.66 5.67
CA TYR A 217 -1.54 -6.45 6.18
C TYR A 217 -0.16 -6.71 6.80
N GLY A 218 -0.03 -7.74 7.65
CA GLY A 218 1.24 -8.17 8.23
C GLY A 218 2.27 -8.54 7.16
N MET A 219 1.87 -9.29 6.12
CA MET A 219 2.74 -9.63 4.99
C MET A 219 3.20 -8.38 4.25
N TYR A 220 2.26 -7.48 3.96
CA TYR A 220 2.55 -6.23 3.27
C TYR A 220 3.52 -5.33 4.05
N ILE A 221 3.44 -5.24 5.38
CA ILE A 221 4.36 -4.36 6.11
C ILE A 221 5.72 -5.02 6.39
N ALA A 222 5.75 -6.34 6.57
CA ALA A 222 6.95 -7.08 6.93
C ALA A 222 7.85 -7.46 5.73
N HIS A 223 7.29 -7.59 4.52
CA HIS A 223 8.07 -8.09 3.37
C HIS A 223 9.32 -7.25 3.07
N PHE A 224 9.19 -5.92 3.06
CA PHE A 224 10.28 -5.07 2.57
C PHE A 224 11.52 -5.13 3.48
N PRO A 225 11.43 -4.96 4.82
CA PRO A 225 12.60 -5.09 5.69
C PRO A 225 13.22 -6.50 5.66
N ILE A 226 12.41 -7.56 5.56
CA ILE A 226 12.89 -8.94 5.48
C ILE A 226 13.68 -9.15 4.17
N LEU A 227 13.14 -8.67 3.04
CA LEU A 227 13.84 -8.74 1.76
C LEU A 227 15.15 -7.92 1.78
N GLN A 228 15.13 -6.73 2.38
CA GLN A 228 16.33 -5.89 2.51
C GLN A 228 17.45 -6.60 3.29
N LEU A 229 17.10 -7.28 4.39
CA LEU A 229 18.04 -8.11 5.15
C LEU A 229 18.61 -9.25 4.30
N LEU A 230 17.75 -10.04 3.64
CA LEU A 230 18.19 -11.17 2.81
C LEU A 230 19.08 -10.73 1.63
N ILE A 231 18.78 -9.57 1.02
CA ILE A 231 19.59 -8.98 -0.04
C ILE A 231 20.95 -8.54 0.52
N ALA A 232 20.96 -7.87 1.68
CA ALA A 232 22.20 -7.39 2.31
C ALA A 232 23.16 -8.53 2.66
N TYR A 233 22.63 -9.68 3.09
CA TYR A 233 23.42 -10.89 3.35
C TYR A 233 23.70 -11.74 2.10
N GLY A 234 23.24 -11.31 0.92
CA GLY A 234 23.56 -11.96 -0.35
C GLY A 234 22.86 -13.31 -0.59
N PHE A 235 21.79 -13.64 0.13
CA PHE A 235 21.07 -14.92 -0.03
C PHE A 235 20.55 -15.13 -1.46
N PHE A 236 20.07 -14.06 -2.10
CA PHE A 236 19.59 -14.13 -3.49
C PHE A 236 20.71 -14.27 -4.52
N ARG A 237 21.95 -13.84 -4.20
CA ARG A 237 23.10 -13.99 -5.11
C ARG A 237 23.60 -15.42 -5.14
N GLN A 238 23.58 -16.11 -3.99
CA GLN A 238 24.08 -17.48 -3.85
C GLN A 238 23.09 -18.52 -4.39
N ALA A 239 21.79 -18.38 -4.06
CA ALA A 239 20.78 -19.33 -4.46
C ALA A 239 19.38 -18.67 -4.53
N PRO A 240 19.00 -18.10 -5.70
CA PRO A 240 17.79 -17.27 -5.85
C PRO A 240 16.50 -17.93 -5.38
N TRP A 241 16.28 -19.20 -5.75
CA TRP A 241 15.07 -19.94 -5.39
C TRP A 241 14.97 -20.26 -3.90
N SER A 242 16.10 -20.63 -3.29
CA SER A 242 16.14 -20.86 -1.83
C SER A 242 15.92 -19.56 -1.06
N GLY A 243 16.48 -18.44 -1.55
CA GLY A 243 16.25 -17.12 -0.99
C GLY A 243 14.79 -16.70 -1.08
N LEU A 244 14.12 -17.02 -2.19
CA LEU A 244 12.68 -16.77 -2.35
C LEU A 244 11.83 -17.59 -1.37
N LEU A 245 12.13 -18.89 -1.22
CA LEU A 245 11.41 -19.75 -0.26
C LEU A 245 11.64 -19.29 1.19
N LEU A 246 12.87 -18.92 1.53
CA LEU A 246 13.21 -18.37 2.83
C LEU A 246 12.49 -17.04 3.08
N ALA A 247 12.47 -16.13 2.09
CA ALA A 247 11.73 -14.88 2.17
C ALA A 247 10.24 -15.13 2.41
N ALA A 248 9.62 -16.01 1.63
CA ALA A 248 8.21 -16.35 1.80
C ALA A 248 7.93 -16.92 3.21
N ALA A 249 8.75 -17.85 3.68
CA ALA A 249 8.61 -18.44 5.01
C ALA A 249 8.75 -17.39 6.14
N LEU A 250 9.76 -16.51 6.04
CA LEU A 250 9.99 -15.44 7.03
C LEU A 250 8.86 -14.41 7.03
N VAL A 251 8.39 -13.99 5.85
CA VAL A 251 7.30 -13.02 5.71
C VAL A 251 6.00 -13.58 6.27
N LEU A 252 5.66 -14.84 5.95
CA LEU A 252 4.47 -15.49 6.50
C LEU A 252 4.56 -15.65 8.02
N SER A 253 5.73 -16.04 8.53
CA SER A 253 5.97 -16.18 9.97
C SER A 253 5.84 -14.83 10.69
N ALA A 254 6.46 -13.78 10.14
CA ALA A 254 6.36 -12.43 10.68
C ALA A 254 4.92 -11.91 10.65
N ALA A 255 4.20 -12.11 9.54
CA ALA A 255 2.79 -11.73 9.42
C ALA A 255 1.92 -12.45 10.45
N PHE A 256 2.17 -13.75 10.67
CA PHE A 256 1.45 -14.52 11.68
C PHE A 256 1.71 -13.99 13.10
N LEU A 257 2.97 -13.70 13.45
CA LEU A 257 3.34 -13.15 14.76
C LEU A 257 2.77 -11.74 14.98
N LEU A 258 2.91 -10.86 13.98
CA LEU A 258 2.34 -9.51 13.98
C LEU A 258 0.83 -9.55 14.21
N TRP A 259 0.13 -10.43 13.49
CA TRP A 259 -1.31 -10.59 13.65
C TRP A 259 -1.68 -10.98 15.09
N HIS A 260 -1.03 -12.00 15.65
CA HIS A 260 -1.41 -12.56 16.95
C HIS A 260 -1.02 -11.66 18.13
N TRP A 261 0.16 -11.03 18.08
CA TRP A 261 0.73 -10.30 19.21
C TRP A 261 0.53 -8.79 19.13
N VAL A 262 0.43 -8.23 17.92
CA VAL A 262 0.38 -6.78 17.73
C VAL A 262 -0.98 -6.32 17.24
N GLU A 263 -1.56 -6.93 16.22
CA GLU A 263 -2.79 -6.41 15.60
C GLU A 263 -4.05 -6.82 16.37
N LYS A 264 -4.22 -8.12 16.58
CA LYS A 264 -5.42 -8.71 17.17
C LYS A 264 -5.82 -8.11 18.53
N PRO A 265 -4.90 -7.78 19.47
CA PRO A 265 -5.28 -7.17 20.75
C PRO A 265 -5.97 -5.81 20.62
N PHE A 266 -5.67 -5.05 19.57
CA PHE A 266 -6.22 -3.71 19.36
C PHE A 266 -7.55 -3.72 18.60
N LEU A 267 -7.86 -4.81 17.91
CA LEU A 267 -9.13 -4.99 17.20
C LEU A 267 -10.26 -5.29 18.18
N ARG A 268 -11.44 -4.69 17.94
CA ARG A 268 -12.64 -4.99 18.75
C ARG A 268 -13.07 -6.45 18.51
N LYS A 269 -13.57 -7.12 19.55
CA LYS A 269 -14.15 -8.48 19.44
C LYS A 269 -15.27 -8.58 18.39
N SER A 270 -16.01 -7.49 18.15
CA SER A 270 -17.07 -7.37 17.15
C SER A 270 -16.57 -6.97 15.75
N SER A 271 -15.26 -6.93 15.53
CA SER A 271 -14.67 -6.63 14.23
C SER A 271 -14.87 -7.84 13.32
N HIS A 272 -15.21 -7.62 12.05
CA HIS A 272 -15.33 -8.70 11.07
C HIS A 272 -14.07 -9.59 11.04
N TYR A 273 -12.89 -8.99 11.29
CA TYR A 273 -11.62 -9.72 11.34
C TYR A 273 -11.43 -10.63 12.57
N VAL A 274 -12.20 -10.44 13.65
CA VAL A 274 -12.12 -11.23 14.90
C VAL A 274 -13.30 -12.20 15.02
N VAL A 275 -14.47 -11.83 14.49
CA VAL A 275 -15.71 -12.62 14.60
C VAL A 275 -15.58 -13.98 13.92
N VAL A 276 -14.83 -14.10 12.82
CA VAL A 276 -14.65 -15.40 12.11
C VAL A 276 -13.97 -16.45 13.01
N LYS A 277 -13.17 -16.03 14.00
CA LYS A 277 -12.51 -16.96 14.95
C LYS A 277 -13.45 -17.49 16.05
N ASN A 278 -14.55 -16.80 16.35
CA ASN A 278 -15.47 -17.18 17.44
C ASN A 278 -16.70 -17.96 16.94
N ALA A 279 -16.81 -18.19 15.63
CA ALA A 279 -17.92 -18.89 14.99
C ALA A 279 -17.55 -20.31 14.53
N GLY A 280 -16.37 -20.82 14.94
CA GLY A 280 -15.88 -22.16 14.65
C GLY A 280 -15.53 -22.91 15.93
#